data_AF-A0A495VT40-F1
#
_entry.id   AF-A0A495VT40-F1
#
_cell.length_a   1.000
_cell.length_b   1.000
_cell.length_c   1.000
_cell.angle_alpha   90.00
_cell.angle_beta   90.00
_cell.angle_gamma   90.00
#
_symmetry.space_group_name_H-M   'P 1'
#
loop_
_entity.id
_entity.type
_entity.pdbx_description
1 polymer ?
#
loop_
_entity_poly.entity_id
_entity_poly.type
_entity_poly.pdbx_seq_one_letter_code
_entity_poly.pdbx_strand_id
1 'polypeptide(L)'
;MTAVEPGRGRPGWVLRAAIAVVGLAVTAVLHLEGVTLAPLALYVALVGVSAAIPASAAVALLIAYPPVALVFVGGHPLRPGVLALVVLLHLLHVLCAYAALIPVRSRLHLSALRRPALRFLAVQAGVLLLAAVVLLLPDGRTSAVVEVIGLLCAVGLVAGAVVLLRRGG
;
A
#
# COMPACT_ATOMS: atom_id res chain seq x y z
N MET A 1 -14.15 -8.10 -34.11
CA MET A 1 -13.75 -6.92 -33.33
C MET A 1 -15.01 -6.25 -32.82
N THR A 2 -15.35 -6.40 -31.54
CA THR A 2 -16.55 -5.79 -30.96
C THR A 2 -16.31 -4.30 -30.73
N ALA A 3 -17.15 -3.45 -31.33
CA ALA A 3 -17.08 -2.00 -31.19
C ALA A 3 -17.17 -1.60 -29.70
N VAL A 4 -16.21 -0.81 -29.24
CA VAL A 4 -16.26 -0.22 -27.90
C VAL A 4 -17.21 0.96 -27.96
N GLU A 5 -18.38 0.84 -27.34
CA GLU A 5 -19.34 1.94 -27.22
C GLU A 5 -18.70 3.12 -26.46
N PRO A 6 -18.63 4.32 -27.06
CA PRO A 6 -18.20 5.52 -26.37
C PRO A 6 -19.18 5.85 -25.23
N GLY A 7 -18.71 5.89 -23.98
CA GLY A 7 -19.50 6.37 -22.83
C GLY A 7 -19.74 5.39 -21.69
N ARG A 8 -19.41 4.09 -21.85
CA ARG A 8 -19.73 3.04 -20.85
C ARG A 8 -18.76 2.93 -19.65
N GLY A 9 -17.80 3.84 -19.52
CA GLY A 9 -16.77 3.83 -18.47
C GLY A 9 -17.14 4.66 -17.23
N ARG A 10 -16.63 4.27 -16.05
CA ARG A 10 -16.73 5.06 -14.82
C ARG A 10 -15.86 6.32 -14.93
N PRO A 11 -16.20 7.45 -14.30
CA PRO A 11 -15.37 8.64 -14.35
C PRO A 11 -14.02 8.41 -13.64
N GLY A 12 -12.94 8.99 -14.19
CA GLY A 12 -11.58 8.86 -13.65
C GLY A 12 -11.41 9.38 -12.21
N TRP A 13 -12.32 10.23 -11.72
CA TRP A 13 -12.35 10.65 -10.32
C TRP A 13 -12.60 9.51 -9.34
N VAL A 14 -13.19 8.39 -9.78
CA VAL A 14 -13.46 7.21 -8.94
C VAL A 14 -12.19 6.67 -8.28
N LEU A 15 -11.03 6.72 -8.96
CA LEU A 15 -9.77 6.31 -8.37
C LEU A 15 -9.36 7.20 -7.19
N ARG A 16 -9.63 8.51 -7.26
CA ARG A 16 -9.33 9.46 -6.17
C ARG A 16 -10.25 9.23 -4.98
N ALA A 17 -11.53 8.98 -5.24
CA ALA A 17 -12.47 8.58 -4.20
C ALA A 17 -12.07 7.25 -3.55
N ALA A 18 -11.59 6.28 -4.33
CA ALA A 18 -11.09 5.01 -3.79
C ALA A 18 -9.85 5.22 -2.90
N ILE A 19 -8.91 6.10 -3.27
CA ILE A 19 -7.77 6.49 -2.41
C ILE A 19 -8.28 7.05 -1.08
N ALA A 20 -9.25 7.98 -1.12
CA ALA A 20 -9.82 8.56 0.10
C ALA A 20 -10.48 7.50 0.98
N VAL A 21 -11.31 6.61 0.41
CA VAL A 21 -11.97 5.53 1.15
C VAL A 21 -10.97 4.56 1.79
N VAL A 22 -9.96 4.12 1.02
CA VAL A 22 -8.94 3.20 1.55
C VAL A 22 -8.07 3.89 2.60
N GLY A 23 -7.70 5.16 2.40
CA GLY A 23 -6.97 5.96 3.39
C GLY A 23 -7.75 6.15 4.71
N LEU A 24 -9.07 6.35 4.62
CA LEU A 24 -9.94 6.39 5.81
C LEU A 24 -10.04 5.02 6.48
N ALA A 25 -10.08 3.92 5.72
CA ALA A 25 -10.02 2.58 6.29
C ALA A 25 -8.70 2.34 7.03
N VAL A 26 -7.55 2.78 6.48
CA VAL A 26 -6.26 2.73 7.19
C VAL A 26 -6.31 3.57 8.47
N THR A 27 -6.87 4.78 8.42
CA THR A 27 -7.03 5.65 9.59
C THR A 27 -7.85 4.98 10.68
N ALA A 28 -8.94 4.32 10.31
CA ALA A 28 -9.80 3.59 11.24
C ALA A 28 -9.05 2.42 11.89
N VAL A 29 -8.29 1.63 11.12
CA VAL A 29 -7.48 0.54 11.67
C VAL A 29 -6.42 1.09 12.64
N LEU A 30 -5.72 2.17 12.28
CA LEU A 30 -4.74 2.80 13.17
C LEU A 30 -5.38 3.31 14.48
N HIS A 31 -6.60 3.85 14.41
CA HIS A 31 -7.33 4.26 15.61
C HIS A 31 -7.68 3.07 16.51
N LEU A 32 -8.16 1.97 15.92
CA LEU A 32 -8.45 0.73 16.65
C LEU A 32 -7.18 0.09 17.24
N GLU A 33 -6.04 0.30 16.59
CA GLU A 33 -4.72 -0.09 17.07
C GLU A 33 -4.16 0.84 18.15
N GLY A 34 -4.88 1.89 18.55
CA GLY A 34 -4.51 2.77 19.67
C GLY A 34 -3.73 4.02 19.29
N VAL A 35 -3.61 4.37 18.00
CA VAL A 35 -3.01 5.64 17.59
C VAL A 35 -3.92 6.81 17.98
N THR A 36 -3.33 7.84 18.59
CA THR A 36 -4.06 9.02 19.09
C THR A 36 -4.58 9.91 17.95
N LEU A 37 -5.56 10.76 18.24
CA LEU A 37 -6.26 11.56 17.23
C LEU A 37 -5.38 12.58 16.50
N ALA A 38 -4.44 13.23 17.20
CA ALA A 38 -3.58 14.25 16.58
C ALA A 38 -2.69 13.69 15.45
N PRO A 39 -1.95 12.57 15.66
CA PRO A 39 -1.25 11.88 14.58
C PRO A 39 -2.18 11.38 13.45
N LEU A 40 -3.39 10.91 13.77
CA LEU A 40 -4.38 10.50 12.75
C LEU A 40 -4.86 11.68 11.89
N ALA A 41 -5.01 12.87 12.48
CA ALA A 41 -5.37 14.08 11.72
C ALA A 41 -4.32 14.41 10.65
N LEU A 42 -3.03 14.27 10.98
CA LEU A 42 -1.94 14.40 10.01
C LEU A 42 -2.06 13.33 8.90
N TYR A 43 -2.34 12.09 9.27
CA TYR A 43 -2.53 11.01 8.30
C TYR A 43 -3.69 11.31 7.33
N VAL A 44 -4.84 11.75 7.84
CA VAL A 44 -6.00 12.14 7.03
C VAL A 44 -5.66 13.31 6.09
N ALA A 45 -4.88 14.29 6.55
CA ALA A 45 -4.41 15.38 5.69
C ALA A 45 -3.56 14.85 4.53
N LEU A 46 -2.64 13.91 4.79
CA LEU A 46 -1.84 13.25 3.76
C LEU A 46 -2.70 12.44 2.78
N VAL A 47 -3.77 11.78 3.26
CA VAL A 47 -4.76 11.08 2.42
C VAL A 47 -5.43 12.07 1.47
N GLY A 48 -5.86 13.22 1.98
CA GLY A 48 -6.43 14.31 1.17
C GLY A 48 -5.47 14.79 0.07
N VAL A 49 -4.22 15.05 0.43
CA VAL A 49 -3.17 15.46 -0.53
C VAL A 49 -2.94 14.39 -1.59
N SER A 50 -2.89 13.11 -1.20
CA SER A 50 -2.64 12.00 -2.12
C SER A 50 -3.82 11.69 -3.03
N ALA A 51 -5.06 11.87 -2.55
CA ALA A 51 -6.25 11.78 -3.38
C ALA A 51 -6.30 12.92 -4.41
N ALA A 52 -5.89 14.13 -4.04
CA ALA A 52 -5.83 15.28 -4.94
C ALA A 52 -4.66 15.21 -5.93
N ILE A 53 -3.48 14.81 -5.45
CA ILE A 53 -2.21 14.79 -6.17
C ILE A 53 -1.54 13.40 -5.99
N PRO A 54 -1.98 12.37 -6.74
CA PRO A 54 -1.50 11.00 -6.55
C PRO A 54 -0.02 10.78 -6.87
N ALA A 55 0.61 11.70 -7.61
CA ALA A 55 2.05 11.66 -7.92
C ALA A 55 2.93 12.44 -6.91
N SER A 56 2.37 12.82 -5.75
CA SER A 56 3.09 13.61 -4.75
C SER A 56 3.95 12.74 -3.80
N ALA A 57 4.91 13.38 -3.14
CA ALA A 57 5.70 12.77 -2.07
C ALA A 57 4.84 12.31 -0.87
N ALA A 58 3.61 12.83 -0.73
CA ALA A 58 2.70 12.45 0.34
C ALA A 58 2.35 10.96 0.32
N VAL A 59 2.35 10.32 -0.86
CA VAL A 59 2.09 8.87 -0.96
C VAL A 59 3.17 8.05 -0.26
N ALA A 60 4.44 8.46 -0.37
CA ALA A 60 5.53 7.78 0.33
C ALA A 60 5.37 7.91 1.85
N LEU A 61 4.98 9.11 2.32
CA LEU A 61 4.70 9.34 3.74
C LEU A 61 3.48 8.54 4.23
N LEU A 62 2.42 8.40 3.43
CA LEU A 62 1.25 7.58 3.75
C LEU A 62 1.58 6.10 3.94
N ILE A 63 2.56 5.60 3.18
CA ILE A 63 2.97 4.20 3.26
C ILE A 63 3.92 3.99 4.45
N ALA A 64 4.85 4.92 4.68
CA ALA A 64 5.83 4.82 5.76
C ALA A 64 5.24 5.09 7.15
N TYR A 65 4.20 5.94 7.24
CA TYR A 65 3.66 6.39 8.52
C TYR A 65 3.06 5.25 9.39
N PRO A 66 2.17 4.38 8.89
CA PRO A 66 1.55 3.34 9.71
C PRO A 66 2.53 2.42 10.44
N PRO A 67 3.57 1.84 9.79
CA PRO A 67 4.53 1.00 10.53
C PRO A 67 5.30 1.80 11.58
N VAL A 68 5.66 3.06 11.30
CA VAL A 68 6.31 3.93 12.30
C VAL A 68 5.39 4.18 13.50
N ALA A 69 4.12 4.49 13.25
CA ALA A 69 3.15 4.72 14.32
C ALA A 69 2.97 3.48 15.20
N LEU A 70 2.88 2.29 14.59
CA LEU A 70 2.70 1.03 15.32
C LEU A 70 3.90 0.64 16.17
N VAL A 71 5.12 1.07 15.83
CA VAL A 71 6.30 0.89 16.70
C VAL A 71 6.11 1.57 18.05
N PHE A 72 5.50 2.76 18.08
CA PHE A 72 5.25 3.49 19.31
C PHE A 72 4.08 2.94 20.13
N VAL A 73 3.11 2.28 19.48
CA VAL A 73 2.02 1.58 20.18
C VAL A 73 2.49 0.22 20.72
N GLY A 74 3.39 -0.46 20.01
CA GLY A 74 3.89 -1.79 20.36
C GLY A 74 2.92 -2.91 19.97
N GLY A 75 3.01 -4.05 20.66
CA GLY A 75 2.18 -5.24 20.42
C GLY A 75 2.74 -6.24 19.41
N HIS A 76 2.05 -7.36 19.25
CA HIS A 76 2.49 -8.45 18.36
C HIS A 76 2.48 -8.02 16.89
N PRO A 77 3.55 -8.27 16.09
CA PRO A 77 3.65 -7.77 14.71
C PRO A 77 2.68 -8.45 13.73
N LEU A 78 2.14 -9.62 14.09
CA LEU A 78 1.23 -10.40 13.24
C LEU A 78 -0.22 -10.36 13.70
N ARG A 79 -0.59 -9.40 14.54
CA ARG A 79 -1.98 -9.21 14.95
C ARG A 79 -2.85 -8.75 13.77
N PRO A 80 -4.17 -9.02 13.80
CA PRO A 80 -5.05 -8.82 12.65
C PRO A 80 -5.02 -7.41 12.05
N GLY A 81 -4.95 -6.35 12.87
CA GLY A 81 -4.91 -4.98 12.36
C GLY A 81 -3.63 -4.66 11.58
N VAL A 82 -2.47 -5.19 11.98
CA VAL A 82 -1.22 -5.03 11.21
C VAL A 82 -1.33 -5.73 9.86
N LEU A 83 -1.87 -6.95 9.82
CA LEU A 83 -2.08 -7.68 8.56
C LEU A 83 -3.07 -6.94 7.64
N ALA A 84 -4.14 -6.37 8.20
CA ALA A 84 -5.07 -5.52 7.45
C ALA A 84 -4.37 -4.27 6.89
N LEU A 85 -3.50 -3.62 7.67
CA LEU A 85 -2.72 -2.47 7.22
C LEU A 85 -1.79 -2.82 6.05
N VAL A 86 -1.14 -3.98 6.06
CA VAL A 86 -0.31 -4.42 4.92
C VAL A 86 -1.14 -4.47 3.63
N VAL A 87 -2.33 -5.06 3.69
CA VAL A 87 -3.24 -5.15 2.52
C VAL A 87 -3.71 -3.77 2.07
N LEU A 88 -4.19 -2.96 3.02
CA LEU A 88 -4.75 -1.64 2.73
C LEU A 88 -3.70 -0.68 2.18
N LEU A 89 -2.47 -0.71 2.73
CA LEU A 89 -1.38 0.15 2.25
C LEU A 89 -0.91 -0.25 0.85
N HIS A 90 -0.84 -1.54 0.55
CA HIS A 90 -0.54 -1.99 -0.81
C HIS A 90 -1.63 -1.53 -1.78
N LEU A 91 -2.90 -1.68 -1.40
CA LEU A 91 -4.02 -1.22 -2.22
C LEU A 91 -3.97 0.29 -2.44
N LEU A 92 -3.72 1.06 -1.38
CA LEU A 92 -3.56 2.52 -1.43
C LEU A 92 -2.44 2.92 -2.39
N HIS A 93 -1.26 2.28 -2.28
CA HIS A 93 -0.12 2.51 -3.17
C HIS A 93 -0.47 2.26 -4.64
N VAL A 94 -1.09 1.12 -4.93
CA VAL A 94 -1.51 0.74 -6.29
C VAL A 94 -2.56 1.71 -6.85
N LEU A 95 -3.54 2.12 -6.03
CA LEU A 95 -4.55 3.10 -6.44
C LEU A 95 -3.91 4.46 -6.75
N CYS A 96 -2.97 4.94 -5.92
CA CYS A 96 -2.21 6.17 -6.18
C CYS A 96 -1.42 6.08 -7.49
N ALA A 97 -0.72 4.96 -7.72
CA ALA A 97 0.03 4.73 -8.95
C ALA A 97 -0.87 4.79 -10.20
N TYR A 98 -2.05 4.14 -10.17
CA TYR A 98 -3.01 4.23 -11.27
C TYR A 98 -3.60 5.63 -11.43
N ALA A 99 -3.97 6.29 -10.33
CA ALA A 99 -4.54 7.62 -10.37
C ALA A 99 -3.54 8.68 -10.88
N ALA A 100 -2.24 8.47 -10.70
CA ALA A 100 -1.19 9.32 -11.25
C ALA A 100 -1.12 9.24 -12.80
N LEU A 101 -1.42 8.08 -13.38
CA LEU A 101 -1.37 7.86 -14.83
C LEU A 101 -2.68 8.20 -15.55
N ILE A 102 -3.81 8.17 -14.84
CA ILE A 102 -5.14 8.26 -15.44
C ILE A 102 -5.72 9.67 -15.18
N PRO A 103 -5.97 10.49 -16.22
CA PRO A 103 -6.52 11.83 -16.05
C PRO A 103 -7.88 11.83 -15.34
N VAL A 104 -8.15 12.83 -14.50
CA VAL A 104 -9.40 12.93 -13.72
C VAL A 104 -10.65 12.90 -14.59
N ARG A 105 -10.59 13.55 -15.76
CA ARG A 105 -11.73 13.68 -16.70
C ARG A 105 -11.87 12.49 -17.67
N SER A 106 -11.02 11.47 -17.55
CA SER A 106 -11.09 10.28 -18.41
C SER A 106 -12.25 9.35 -18.04
N ARG A 107 -12.53 8.37 -18.90
CA ARG A 107 -13.46 7.27 -18.65
C ARG A 107 -12.67 5.98 -18.46
N LEU A 108 -12.90 5.32 -17.33
CA LEU A 108 -12.25 4.09 -16.92
C LEU A 108 -13.18 2.89 -17.13
N HIS A 109 -12.75 1.94 -17.94
CA HIS A 109 -13.44 0.65 -18.07
C HIS A 109 -12.92 -0.31 -17.00
N LEU A 110 -13.80 -0.73 -16.08
CA LEU A 110 -13.42 -1.61 -14.95
C LEU A 110 -12.86 -2.96 -15.43
N SER A 111 -13.23 -3.42 -16.62
CA SER A 111 -12.65 -4.62 -17.24
C SER A 111 -11.14 -4.51 -17.46
N ALA A 112 -10.62 -3.30 -17.67
CA ALA A 112 -9.18 -3.05 -17.79
C ALA A 112 -8.43 -3.25 -16.45
N LEU A 113 -9.14 -3.14 -15.31
CA LEU A 113 -8.56 -3.37 -13.98
C LEU A 113 -8.54 -4.84 -13.58
N ARG A 114 -9.15 -5.76 -14.35
CA ARG A 114 -9.21 -7.19 -13.97
C ARG A 114 -7.83 -7.82 -13.83
N ARG A 115 -6.94 -7.62 -14.82
CA ARG A 115 -5.56 -8.16 -14.76
C ARG A 115 -4.76 -7.53 -13.62
N PRO A 116 -4.76 -6.19 -13.42
CA PRO A 116 -4.18 -5.56 -12.23
C PRO A 116 -4.71 -6.12 -10.91
N ALA A 117 -6.03 -6.28 -10.77
CA ALA A 117 -6.65 -6.80 -9.56
C ALA A 117 -6.20 -8.23 -9.25
N LEU A 118 -6.10 -9.10 -10.28
CA LEU A 118 -5.58 -10.45 -10.09
C LEU A 118 -4.10 -10.45 -9.64
N ARG A 119 -3.27 -9.56 -10.20
CA ARG A 119 -1.88 -9.40 -9.76
C ARG A 119 -1.79 -8.91 -8.31
N PHE A 120 -2.63 -7.94 -7.95
CA PHE A 120 -2.74 -7.45 -6.58
C PHE A 120 -3.09 -8.61 -5.63
N LEU A 121 -4.13 -9.38 -5.94
CA LEU A 121 -4.53 -10.53 -5.13
C LEU A 121 -3.43 -11.58 -5.01
N ALA A 122 -2.73 -11.90 -6.11
CA ALA A 122 -1.63 -12.87 -6.08
C ALA A 122 -0.46 -12.41 -5.20
N VAL A 123 -0.04 -11.14 -5.35
CA VAL A 123 1.02 -10.56 -4.52
C VAL A 123 0.59 -10.52 -3.06
N GLN A 124 -0.63 -10.09 -2.78
CA GLN A 124 -1.13 -9.99 -1.42
C GLN A 124 -1.27 -11.36 -0.75
N ALA A 125 -1.74 -12.36 -1.47
CA ALA A 125 -1.80 -13.74 -0.99
C ALA A 125 -0.40 -14.28 -0.68
N GLY A 126 0.59 -14.02 -1.54
CA GLY A 126 1.98 -14.41 -1.29
C GLY A 126 2.57 -13.75 -0.05
N VAL A 127 2.32 -12.45 0.14
CA VAL A 127 2.77 -11.71 1.33
C VAL A 127 2.10 -12.22 2.61
N LEU A 128 0.79 -12.49 2.58
CA LEU A 128 0.07 -13.03 3.74
C LEU A 128 0.50 -14.46 4.05
N LEU A 129 0.77 -15.28 3.03
CA LEU A 129 1.34 -16.62 3.22
C LEU A 129 2.71 -16.54 3.88
N LEU A 130 3.58 -15.61 3.42
CA LEU A 130 4.88 -15.39 4.05
C LEU A 130 4.72 -14.94 5.51
N ALA A 131 3.79 -14.02 5.79
CA ALA A 131 3.50 -13.59 7.15
C ALA A 131 3.00 -14.76 8.03
N ALA A 132 2.22 -15.70 7.47
CA ALA A 132 1.81 -16.92 8.17
C ALA A 132 3.00 -17.86 8.43
N VAL A 133 3.95 -17.98 7.51
CA VAL A 133 5.19 -18.76 7.73
C VAL A 133 6.03 -18.16 8.87
N VAL A 134 6.04 -16.83 9.02
CA VAL A 134 6.75 -16.16 10.13
C VAL A 134 6.18 -16.57 11.49
N LEU A 135 4.89 -16.95 11.60
CA LEU A 135 4.32 -17.49 12.85
C LEU A 135 4.95 -18.82 13.30
N LEU A 136 5.63 -19.53 12.39
CA LEU A 136 6.31 -20.79 12.70
C LEU A 136 7.73 -20.57 13.24
N LEU A 137 8.24 -19.34 13.15
CA LEU A 137 9.56 -19.01 13.66
C LEU A 137 9.48 -18.87 15.19
N PRO A 138 10.51 -19.33 15.92
CA PRO A 138 10.53 -19.21 17.37
C PRO A 138 10.51 -17.74 17.79
N ASP A 139 9.59 -17.42 18.70
CA ASP A 139 9.49 -16.09 19.29
C ASP A 139 10.72 -15.80 20.16
N GLY A 140 11.40 -14.69 19.87
CA GLY A 140 12.59 -14.28 20.60
C GLY A 140 13.24 -13.06 19.97
N ARG A 141 14.15 -12.42 20.71
CA ARG A 141 14.98 -11.36 20.14
C ARG A 141 15.94 -11.97 19.13
N THR A 142 15.72 -11.67 17.86
CA THR A 142 16.77 -11.78 16.84
C THR A 142 17.97 -10.94 17.29
N SER A 143 19.18 -11.45 17.08
CA SER A 143 20.36 -10.64 17.39
C SER A 143 20.37 -9.40 16.47
N ALA A 144 20.80 -8.26 17.00
CA ALA A 144 20.87 -7.02 16.21
C ALA A 144 21.70 -7.20 14.92
N VAL A 145 22.71 -8.08 14.95
CA VAL A 145 23.52 -8.45 13.78
C VAL A 145 22.65 -9.11 12.70
N VAL A 146 21.79 -10.06 13.08
CA VAL A 146 20.88 -10.74 12.14
C VAL A 146 19.84 -9.77 11.57
N GLU A 147 19.33 -8.85 12.38
CA GLU A 147 18.40 -7.81 11.92
C GLU A 147 19.05 -6.86 10.91
N VAL A 148 20.28 -6.41 11.18
CA VAL A 148 21.04 -5.54 10.27
C VAL A 148 21.36 -6.27 8.96
N ILE A 149 21.81 -7.53 9.02
CA ILE A 149 22.07 -8.33 7.82
C ILE A 149 20.78 -8.51 7.01
N GLY A 150 19.67 -8.85 7.67
CA GLY A 150 18.36 -8.96 7.02
C GLY A 150 17.95 -7.66 6.31
N LEU A 151 18.14 -6.52 6.97
CA LEU A 151 17.87 -5.21 6.39
C LEU A 151 18.77 -4.91 5.18
N LEU A 152 20.08 -5.19 5.28
CA LEU A 152 21.03 -5.02 4.18
C LEU A 152 20.68 -5.92 2.99
N CYS A 153 20.30 -7.17 3.22
CA CYS A 153 19.84 -8.08 2.17
C CYS A 153 18.56 -7.55 1.50
N ALA A 154 17.59 -7.05 2.27
CA ALA A 154 16.37 -6.45 1.73
C ALA A 154 16.67 -5.21 0.88
N VAL A 155 17.50 -4.29 1.37
CA VAL A 155 17.95 -3.11 0.63
C VAL A 155 18.71 -3.51 -0.63
N GLY A 156 19.60 -4.50 -0.54
CA GLY A 156 20.38 -5.03 -1.66
C GLY A 156 19.50 -5.64 -2.74
N LEU A 157 18.47 -6.41 -2.37
CA LEU A 157 17.49 -6.96 -3.30
C LEU A 157 16.74 -5.85 -4.06
N VAL A 158 16.26 -4.83 -3.33
CA VAL A 158 15.57 -3.68 -3.95
C VAL A 158 16.50 -2.93 -4.89
N ALA A 159 17.72 -2.61 -4.44
CA ALA A 159 18.71 -1.92 -5.26
C ALA A 159 19.09 -2.72 -6.51
N GLY A 160 19.32 -4.03 -6.36
CA GLY A 160 19.64 -4.94 -7.46
C GLY A 160 18.51 -5.02 -8.49
N ALA A 161 17.26 -5.15 -8.04
CA ALA A 161 16.10 -5.14 -8.91
C ALA A 161 15.98 -3.81 -9.70
N VAL A 162 16.19 -2.67 -9.03
CA VAL A 162 16.18 -1.35 -9.70
C VAL A 162 17.28 -1.24 -10.75
N VAL A 163 18.50 -1.70 -10.46
CA VAL A 163 19.62 -1.68 -11.41
C VAL A 163 19.33 -2.57 -12.62
N LEU A 164 18.78 -3.77 -12.40
CA LEU A 164 18.41 -4.68 -13.48
C LEU A 164 17.33 -4.07 -14.38
N LEU A 165 16.29 -3.46 -13.80
CA LEU A 165 15.22 -2.80 -14.56
C LEU A 165 15.73 -1.59 -15.35
N ARG A 166 16.72 -0.86 -14.86
CA ARG A 166 17.34 0.28 -15.57
C ARG A 166 18.28 -0.14 -16.70
N ARG A 167 18.80 -1.37 -16.70
CA ARG A 167 19.71 -1.88 -17.73
C ARG A 167 19.00 -2.62 -18.87
N GLY A 168 17.75 -3.03 -18.66
CA GLY A 168 16.96 -3.80 -19.64
C GLY A 168 15.92 -3.00 -20.42
N GLY A 169 15.83 -1.68 -20.24
CA GLY A 169 14.96 -0.77 -20.99
C GLY A 169 15.77 0.31 -21.69
#